data_AF-A0A965M310-F1
#
_entry.id   AF-A0A965M310-F1
#
_cell.length_a   1.000
_cell.length_b   1.000
_cell.length_c   1.000
_cell.angle_alpha   90.00
_cell.angle_beta   90.00
_cell.angle_gamma   90.00
#
_symmetry.space_group_name_H-M   'P 1'
#
loop_
_entity.id
_entity.type
_entity.pdbx_description
1 polymer ?
#
loop_
_entity_poly.entity_id
_entity_poly.type
_entity_poly.pdbx_seq_one_letter_code
_entity_poly.pdbx_strand_id
1 'polypeptide(L)' 'MAQDCIRSKEFYKPAHFVLLNYIAHTLNTHVTLNAEADEYRWCTLEECYQLNLNTPTRILLDWYKSR' A
#
# COMPACT_ATOMS: atom_id res chain seq x y z
N MET A 1 -8.51 -3.32 7.96
CA MET A 1 -7.58 -3.43 9.11
C MET A 1 -7.11 -2.04 9.47
N ALA A 2 -7.09 -1.65 10.75
CA ALA A 2 -6.50 -0.38 11.19
C ALA A 2 -5.07 -0.60 11.69
N GLN A 3 -4.15 0.29 11.34
CA GLN A 3 -2.74 0.24 11.73
C GLN A 3 -2.28 1.60 12.27
N ASP A 4 -1.59 1.59 13.40
CA ASP A 4 -0.85 2.76 13.87
C ASP A 4 0.51 2.91 13.17
N CYS A 5 0.81 4.12 12.69
CA CYS A 5 2.10 4.48 12.15
C CYS A 5 2.62 5.74 12.86
N ILE A 6 3.42 5.53 13.89
CA ILE A 6 3.91 6.59 14.78
C ILE A 6 5.32 7.00 14.36
N ARG A 7 5.49 8.25 13.94
CA ARG A 7 6.80 8.87 13.64
C ARG A 7 7.68 8.04 12.70
N SER A 8 7.08 7.35 11.72
CA SER A 8 7.85 6.61 10.72
C SER A 8 8.73 7.57 9.91
N LYS A 9 9.99 7.18 9.70
CA LYS A 9 10.98 7.92 8.90
C LYS A 9 10.73 7.81 7.40
N GLU A 10 9.81 6.93 6.98
CA GLU A 10 9.43 6.74 5.57
C GLU A 10 8.51 7.86 5.07
N PHE A 11 7.98 8.71 5.96
CA PHE A 11 7.14 9.86 5.61
C PHE A 11 7.92 11.17 5.70
N TYR A 12 7.51 12.15 4.88
CA TYR A 12 8.19 13.44 4.74
C TYR A 12 8.32 14.23 6.06
N LYS A 13 7.34 14.12 6.96
CA LYS A 13 7.34 14.81 8.26
C LYS A 13 6.96 13.85 9.39
N PRO A 14 7.52 14.02 10.60
CA PRO A 14 7.11 13.25 11.76
C PRO A 14 5.64 13.53 12.11
N ALA A 15 4.82 12.49 12.11
CA ALA A 15 3.41 12.55 12.49
C ALA A 15 2.96 11.20 13.07
N HIS A 16 1.77 11.17 13.66
CA HIS A 16 1.08 9.94 14.03
C HIS A 16 -0.09 9.74 13.07
N PHE A 17 0.00 8.69 12.26
CA PHE A 17 -1.07 8.30 11.34
C PHE A 17 -1.82 7.09 11.86
N VAL A 18 -3.13 7.09 11.64
CA VAL A 18 -3.96 5.89 11.69
C VAL A 18 -4.26 5.50 10.25
N LEU A 19 -3.73 4.36 9.81
CA LEU A 19 -3.87 3.87 8.45
C LEU A 19 -5.02 2.87 8.38
N LEU A 20 -6.05 3.22 7.61
CA LEU A 20 -7.21 2.36 7.37
C LEU A 20 -6.99 1.60 6.06
N ASN A 21 -6.71 0.30 6.18
CA ASN A 21 -6.46 -0.55 5.03
C ASN A 21 -7.75 -1.26 4.58
N TYR A 22 -8.03 -1.16 3.28
CA TYR A 22 -9.18 -1.77 2.60
C TYR A 22 -8.71 -2.72 1.50
N ILE A 23 -9.48 -3.78 1.27
CA ILE A 23 -9.36 -4.64 0.08
C ILE A 23 -10.53 -4.28 -0.83
N ALA A 24 -10.22 -4.05 -2.11
CA ALA A 24 -11.22 -3.78 -3.13
C ALA A 24 -11.09 -4.80 -4.26
N HIS A 25 -12.23 -5.12 -4.87
CA HIS A 25 -12.30 -5.91 -6.09
C HIS A 25 -12.82 -5.01 -7.21
N THR A 26 -12.29 -5.18 -8.42
CA THR A 26 -12.72 -4.45 -9.61
C THR A 26 -12.95 -5.41 -10.77
N LEU A 27 -13.92 -5.09 -11.61
CA LEU A 27 -14.14 -5.78 -12.89
C LEU A 27 -13.37 -5.12 -14.04
N ASN A 28 -12.81 -3.93 -13.83
CA ASN A 28 -12.05 -3.18 -14.83
C ASN A 28 -10.63 -2.90 -14.33
N THR A 29 -9.64 -3.21 -15.16
CA THR A 29 -8.21 -3.07 -14.88
C THR A 29 -7.55 -1.90 -15.60
N HIS A 30 -8.30 -1.14 -16.41
CA HIS A 30 -7.80 0.08 -17.03
C HIS A 30 -7.69 1.20 -15.99
N VAL A 31 -6.48 1.71 -15.78
CA VAL A 31 -6.20 2.79 -14.81
C VAL A 31 -5.80 4.05 -15.57
N THR A 32 -6.42 5.16 -15.23
CA THR A 32 -6.05 6.50 -15.71
C THR A 32 -5.49 7.29 -14.53
N LEU A 33 -4.23 7.73 -14.64
CA LEU A 33 -3.54 8.46 -13.58
C LEU A 33 -3.95 9.93 -13.55
N ASN A 34 -3.91 10.53 -12.35
CA ASN A 34 -4.03 11.96 -12.13
C ASN A 34 -2.66 12.56 -11.78
N ALA A 35 -2.62 13.85 -11.41
CA ALA A 35 -1.38 14.54 -11.04
C ALA A 35 -0.73 14.07 -9.72
N GLU A 36 -1.35 13.16 -8.96
CA GLU A 36 -0.81 12.65 -7.70
C GLU A 36 0.03 11.38 -7.89
N ALA A 37 -0.09 10.70 -9.03
CA ALA A 37 0.55 9.41 -9.29
C ALA A 37 1.35 9.44 -10.59
N ASP A 38 2.61 9.01 -10.52
CA ASP A 38 3.53 9.02 -11.66
C ASP A 38 3.36 7.79 -12.57
N GLU A 39 3.32 6.59 -12.00
CA GLU A 39 3.25 5.32 -12.72
C GLU A 39 2.36 4.30 -11.98
N TYR A 40 1.83 3.31 -12.71
CA TYR A 40 1.16 2.16 -12.11
C TYR A 40 1.51 0.86 -12.82
N ARG A 41 1.38 -0.24 -12.09
CA ARG A 41 1.43 -1.59 -12.64
C ARG A 41 0.56 -2.53 -11.82
N TRP A 42 -0.09 -3.47 -12.49
CA TRP A 42 -0.68 -4.64 -11.81
C TRP A 42 0.44 -5.62 -11.49
N CYS A 43 0.38 -6.20 -10.29
CA CYS A 43 1.39 -7.16 -9.82
C CYS A 43 0.70 -8.37 -9.19
N THR A 44 1.30 -9.53 -9.32
CA THR A 44 1.05 -10.67 -8.46
C THR A 44 1.57 -10.41 -7.05
N LEU A 45 1.12 -11.19 -6.08
CA LEU A 45 1.59 -11.06 -4.69
C LEU A 45 3.11 -11.31 -4.58
N GLU A 46 3.64 -12.26 -5.35
CA GLU A 46 5.08 -12.58 -5.39
C GLU A 46 5.90 -11.39 -5.90
N GLU A 47 5.45 -10.74 -6.97
CA GLU A 47 6.10 -9.54 -7.52
C GLU A 47 6.04 -8.35 -6.54
N CYS A 48 4.93 -8.19 -5.81
CA CYS A 48 4.81 -7.15 -4.78
C CYS A 48 5.88 -7.29 -3.69
N TYR A 49 6.23 -8.52 -3.29
CA TYR A 49 7.26 -8.72 -2.26
C TYR A 49 8.67 -8.34 -2.71
N GLN A 50 8.93 -8.33 -4.03
CA GLN A 50 10.22 -7.91 -4.61
C GLN A 50 10.35 -6.38 -4.74
N LEU A 51 9.25 -5.63 -4.58
CA LEU A 51 9.26 -4.17 -4.65
C LEU A 51 9.81 -3.55 -3.36
N ASN A 52 10.39 -2.34 -3.47
CA ASN A 52 10.75 -1.53 -2.31
C ASN A 52 9.53 -0.80 -1.72
N LEU A 53 8.60 -1.56 -1.15
CA LEU A 53 7.41 -1.04 -0.51
C LEU A 53 7.72 -0.54 0.91
N ASN A 54 7.05 0.54 1.31
CA ASN A 54 7.12 1.04 2.68
C ASN A 54 6.55 0.03 3.69
N THR A 55 6.91 0.22 4.94
CA THR A 55 6.56 -0.70 6.03
C THR A 55 5.04 -0.90 6.16
N PRO A 56 4.18 0.14 6.15
CA PRO A 56 2.74 -0.07 6.22
C PRO A 56 2.15 -0.91 5.08
N THR A 57 2.60 -0.69 3.84
CA THR A 57 2.12 -1.48 2.71
C THR A 57 2.57 -2.95 2.81
N ARG A 58 3.78 -3.23 3.31
CA ARG A 58 4.21 -4.62 3.56
C ARG A 58 3.34 -5.32 4.60
N ILE A 59 3.01 -4.64 5.69
CA ILE A 59 2.13 -5.17 6.74
C ILE A 59 0.75 -5.52 6.15
N LEU A 60 0.20 -4.70 5.25
CA LEU A 60 -1.03 -5.02 4.54
C LEU A 60 -0.92 -6.30 3.70
N LEU A 61 0.18 -6.46 2.95
CA LEU A 61 0.39 -7.67 2.13
C LEU A 61 0.51 -8.93 2.99
N ASP A 62 1.28 -8.87 4.08
CA ASP A 62 1.44 -9.99 5.01
C ASP A 62 0.11 -10.39 5.65
N TRP A 63 -0.67 -9.39 6.06
CA TRP A 63 -2.01 -9.62 6.57
C TRP A 63 -2.93 -10.25 5.53
N TYR A 64 -2.93 -9.76 4.28
CA TYR A 64 -3.72 -10.35 3.20
C TYR A 64 -3.33 -11.79 2.91
N LYS A 65 -2.03 -12.10 2.88
CA LYS A 65 -1.51 -13.46 2.66
C LYS A 65 -1.90 -14.45 3.77
N SER A 66 -2.11 -13.96 4.99
CA SER A 66 -2.47 -14.78 6.16
C SER A 66 -3.96 -15.13 6.26
N ARG A 67 -4.79 -14.56 5.36
CA ARG A 67 -6.24 -14.82 5.29
C ARG A 67 -6.56 -15.91 4.28
#